data_AF-A0A8C6R7T8-F1
#
_entry.id   AF-A0A8C6R7T8-F1
#
_cell.length_a   1.000
_cell.length_b   1.000
_cell.length_c   1.000
_cell.angle_alpha   90.00
_cell.angle_beta   90.00
_cell.angle_gamma   90.00
#
_symmetry.space_group_name_H-M   'P 1'
#
loop_
_entity.id
_entity.type
_entity.pdbx_description
1 polymer ?
#
loop_
_entity_poly.entity_id
_entity_poly.type
_entity_poly.pdbx_seq_one_letter_code
_entity_poly.pdbx_strand_id
1 'polypeptide(L)'
;MGVRCVAIGSCGRVIQRAFSLHKAHSTKDMENLFQLVRNIVPALTSKKHKGQDGRIGIVGGCQEYTGAPYFAGISALKVGADLTHVFCTREAAPVIKSYSPELIVHPVLDSSNALQEVEKWLPRLHALVVGPGLGRDDFLLNNVMNILEATKARDIPIIIDADGLWLIAQLPALIHGYQKAILTPNRVEFSRLWEAVLTGPVDTKDHSGSVLKLSQALGNITVVQKGEHDLISDGWQAPTHSWWLPGALAHSQGSATTRPSRSMVAPQPPQT
;
A
#
# COMPACT_ATOMS: atom_id res chain seq x y z
N MET A 1 9.20 48.87 17.64
CA MET A 1 9.42 47.56 18.28
C MET A 1 9.11 46.50 17.25
N GLY A 2 10.14 45.81 16.76
CA GLY A 2 10.06 44.91 15.61
C GLY A 2 9.38 43.58 15.95
N VAL A 3 8.41 43.19 15.14
CA VAL A 3 7.85 41.84 15.14
C VAL A 3 8.74 41.00 14.20
N ARG A 4 9.46 40.04 14.78
CA ARG A 4 10.23 39.04 14.03
C ARG A 4 9.26 38.12 13.29
N CYS A 5 9.40 38.08 11.96
CA CYS A 5 8.79 37.08 11.11
C CYS A 5 9.51 35.74 11.34
N VAL A 6 8.79 34.71 11.79
CA VAL A 6 9.29 33.32 11.78
C VAL A 6 8.65 32.64 10.59
N ALA A 7 9.44 32.41 9.54
CA ALA A 7 9.07 31.58 8.41
C ALA A 7 9.01 30.12 8.88
N ILE A 8 7.84 29.50 8.82
CA ILE A 8 7.69 28.04 8.93
C ILE A 8 7.36 27.53 7.53
N GLY A 9 8.40 27.18 6.78
CA GLY A 9 8.29 26.50 5.51
C GLY A 9 8.67 25.04 5.68
N SER A 10 7.71 24.13 5.47
CA SER A 10 7.90 22.74 5.03
C SER A 10 6.55 22.01 5.02
N CYS A 11 5.75 22.18 3.96
CA CYS A 11 4.56 21.35 3.76
C CYS A 11 4.94 20.22 2.79
N GLY A 12 5.24 19.03 3.33
CA GLY A 12 5.41 17.80 2.57
C GLY A 12 4.08 17.31 1.99
N ARG A 13 4.13 16.42 1.00
CA ARG A 13 2.93 15.95 0.29
C ARG A 13 2.20 14.87 1.11
N VAL A 14 1.37 15.29 2.05
CA VAL A 14 0.48 14.42 2.80
C VAL A 14 -0.94 14.65 2.32
N ILE A 15 -1.56 13.61 1.76
CA ILE A 15 -2.97 13.69 1.35
C ILE A 15 -3.82 13.49 2.59
N GLN A 16 -4.55 14.51 2.99
CA GLN A 16 -5.56 14.43 4.05
C GLN A 16 -6.93 14.16 3.43
N ARG A 17 -7.59 13.07 3.85
CA ARG A 17 -8.96 12.73 3.43
C ARG A 17 -9.92 12.88 4.59
N ALA A 18 -10.97 13.67 4.38
CA ALA A 18 -12.10 13.81 5.29
C ALA A 18 -13.39 13.50 4.53
N PHE A 19 -14.07 12.38 4.81
CA PHE A 19 -15.47 12.22 4.41
C PHE A 19 -16.35 12.83 5.49
N SER A 20 -16.45 14.16 5.50
CA SER A 20 -17.41 14.86 6.35
C SER A 20 -18.56 15.33 5.47
N LEU A 21 -19.77 14.81 5.71
CA LEU A 21 -21.02 15.28 5.08
C LEU A 21 -21.32 16.76 5.42
N HIS A 22 -20.53 17.40 6.30
CA HIS A 22 -20.79 18.72 6.86
C HIS A 22 -19.74 19.78 6.54
N LYS A 23 -18.66 19.47 5.81
CA LYS A 23 -17.70 20.47 5.30
C LYS A 23 -17.59 20.36 3.79
N ALA A 24 -18.06 21.39 3.10
CA ALA A 24 -17.96 21.50 1.65
C ALA A 24 -16.48 21.62 1.26
N HIS A 25 -15.93 20.54 0.70
CA HIS A 25 -14.68 20.61 -0.07
C HIS A 25 -14.92 21.43 -1.33
N SER A 26 -13.89 22.15 -1.81
CA SER A 26 -13.96 22.82 -3.10
C SER A 26 -14.30 21.79 -4.18
N THR A 27 -15.32 22.07 -4.99
CA THR A 27 -15.79 21.19 -6.09
C THR A 27 -14.65 20.78 -7.01
N LYS A 28 -13.68 21.67 -7.23
CA LYS A 28 -12.50 21.45 -8.06
C LYS A 28 -11.56 20.38 -7.50
N ASP A 29 -11.37 20.33 -6.18
CA ASP A 29 -10.49 19.32 -5.54
C ASP A 29 -11.12 17.93 -5.60
N MET A 30 -12.44 17.85 -5.44
CA MET A 30 -13.18 16.60 -5.62
C MET A 30 -13.17 16.12 -7.07
N GLU A 31 -13.36 17.01 -8.04
CA GLU A 31 -13.30 16.66 -9.48
C GLU A 31 -11.94 16.08 -9.87
N ASN A 32 -10.84 16.68 -9.40
CA ASN A 32 -9.49 16.19 -9.63
C ASN A 32 -9.28 14.80 -9.04
N LEU A 33 -9.83 14.54 -7.85
CA LEU A 33 -9.74 13.23 -7.21
C LEU A 33 -10.56 12.17 -7.95
N PHE A 34 -11.79 12.48 -8.34
CA PHE A 34 -12.61 11.55 -9.13
C PHE A 34 -11.94 11.23 -10.46
N GLN A 35 -11.26 12.19 -11.08
CA GLN A 35 -10.49 11.95 -12.28
C GLN A 35 -9.30 11.01 -12.03
N LEU A 36 -8.58 11.18 -10.92
CA LEU A 36 -7.52 10.26 -10.51
C LEU A 36 -8.06 8.84 -10.29
N VAL A 37 -9.19 8.70 -9.58
CA VAL A 37 -9.81 7.38 -9.33
C VAL A 37 -10.23 6.73 -10.65
N ARG A 38 -10.86 7.48 -11.57
CA ARG A 38 -11.25 6.97 -12.90
C ARG A 38 -10.05 6.47 -13.70
N ASN A 39 -8.88 7.09 -13.55
CA ASN A 39 -7.68 6.67 -14.26
C ASN A 39 -7.05 5.40 -13.69
N ILE A 40 -7.40 5.00 -12.46
CA ILE A 40 -6.87 3.79 -11.79
C ILE A 40 -7.78 2.57 -12.05
N VAL A 41 -9.09 2.78 -12.18
CA VAL A 41 -10.05 1.69 -12.42
C VAL A 41 -9.82 1.13 -13.83
N PRO A 42 -9.49 -0.16 -13.98
CA PRO A 42 -9.26 -0.75 -15.29
C PRO A 42 -10.55 -0.75 -16.12
N ALA A 43 -10.42 -0.45 -17.41
CA ALA A 43 -11.56 -0.51 -18.33
C ALA A 43 -12.05 -1.97 -18.47
N LEU A 44 -13.35 -2.16 -18.32
CA LEU A 44 -14.03 -3.42 -18.63
C LEU A 44 -14.07 -3.59 -20.14
N THR A 45 -13.42 -4.64 -20.65
CA THR A 45 -13.38 -4.93 -22.09
C THR A 45 -13.75 -6.38 -22.34
N SER A 46 -14.51 -6.64 -23.41
CA SER A 46 -14.95 -7.99 -23.80
C SER A 46 -13.81 -8.93 -24.22
N LYS A 47 -12.58 -8.42 -24.36
CA LYS A 47 -11.40 -9.18 -24.74
C LYS A 47 -10.70 -9.85 -23.54
N LYS A 48 -11.08 -9.47 -22.31
CA LYS A 48 -10.45 -9.99 -21.10
C LYS A 48 -11.20 -11.21 -20.57
N HIS A 49 -10.45 -12.16 -20.03
CA HIS A 49 -10.97 -13.37 -19.40
C HIS A 49 -10.83 -13.30 -17.87
N LYS A 50 -11.66 -14.07 -17.16
CA LYS A 50 -11.68 -14.13 -15.70
C LYS A 50 -10.28 -14.37 -15.13
N GLY A 51 -9.87 -13.47 -14.24
CA GLY A 51 -8.57 -13.45 -13.59
C GLY A 51 -7.60 -12.42 -14.18
N GLN A 52 -7.93 -11.73 -15.27
CA GLN A 52 -7.07 -10.69 -15.84
C GLN A 52 -7.29 -9.33 -15.16
N ASP A 53 -8.43 -9.10 -14.51
CA ASP A 53 -8.80 -7.83 -13.87
C ASP A 53 -8.78 -7.89 -12.33
N GLY A 54 -7.84 -8.65 -11.76
CA GLY A 54 -7.60 -8.64 -10.31
C GLY A 54 -7.71 -10.02 -9.67
N ARG A 55 -6.60 -10.51 -9.14
CA ARG A 55 -6.51 -11.74 -8.35
C ARG A 55 -5.90 -11.36 -7.02
N ILE A 56 -6.74 -11.26 -6.00
CA ILE A 56 -6.33 -10.73 -4.69
C ILE A 56 -6.18 -11.90 -3.74
N GLY A 57 -5.04 -11.98 -3.05
CA GLY A 57 -4.85 -12.91 -1.94
C GLY A 57 -5.08 -12.19 -0.61
N ILE A 58 -5.76 -12.84 0.32
CA ILE A 58 -5.93 -12.41 1.71
C ILE A 58 -5.24 -13.45 2.59
N VAL A 59 -4.30 -13.03 3.43
CA VAL A 59 -3.63 -13.87 4.44
C VAL A 59 -4.11 -13.42 5.80
N GLY A 60 -4.92 -14.25 6.44
CA GLY A 60 -5.56 -13.94 7.71
C GLY A 60 -6.67 -14.94 8.04
N GLY A 61 -7.34 -14.74 9.16
CA GLY A 61 -8.33 -15.68 9.68
C GLY A 61 -7.71 -16.75 10.56
N CYS A 62 -7.95 -16.62 11.87
CA CYS A 62 -7.70 -17.63 12.89
C CYS A 62 -9.03 -18.15 13.46
N GLN A 63 -8.94 -19.02 14.48
CA GLN A 63 -10.10 -19.64 15.15
C GLN A 63 -11.12 -18.58 15.62
N GLU A 64 -10.66 -17.49 16.20
CA GLU A 64 -11.49 -16.43 16.78
C GLU A 64 -11.96 -15.41 15.75
N TYR A 65 -11.12 -15.09 14.75
CA TYR A 65 -11.33 -13.94 13.86
C TYR A 65 -11.62 -14.36 12.41
N THR A 66 -12.74 -15.05 12.21
CA THR A 66 -13.17 -15.56 10.89
C THR A 66 -13.83 -14.49 10.00
N GLY A 67 -14.43 -13.45 10.58
CA GLY A 67 -15.16 -12.42 9.82
C GLY A 67 -14.26 -11.40 9.10
N ALA A 68 -13.13 -11.03 9.69
CA ALA A 68 -12.20 -10.06 9.12
C ALA A 68 -11.66 -10.44 7.72
N PRO A 69 -11.15 -11.67 7.48
CA PRO A 69 -10.70 -12.06 6.15
C PRO A 69 -11.85 -12.15 5.14
N TYR A 70 -13.07 -12.49 5.58
CA TYR A 70 -14.26 -12.44 4.73
C TYR A 70 -14.54 -11.02 4.23
N PHE A 71 -14.59 -10.03 5.13
CA PHE A 71 -14.86 -8.65 4.74
C PHE A 71 -13.80 -8.08 3.81
N ALA A 72 -12.53 -8.39 4.06
CA ALA A 72 -11.45 -8.02 3.14
C ALA A 72 -11.65 -8.65 1.75
N GLY A 73 -11.96 -9.96 1.72
CA GLY A 73 -12.11 -10.70 0.47
C GLY A 73 -13.34 -10.31 -0.36
N ILE A 74 -14.51 -10.18 0.28
CA ILE A 74 -15.75 -9.80 -0.41
C ILE A 74 -15.72 -8.35 -0.86
N SER A 75 -15.05 -7.46 -0.11
CA SER A 75 -14.88 -6.06 -0.52
C SER A 75 -14.03 -5.98 -1.78
N ALA A 76 -12.98 -6.79 -1.90
CA ALA A 76 -12.18 -6.88 -3.13
C ALA A 76 -13.03 -7.30 -4.34
N LEU A 77 -13.90 -8.32 -4.19
CA LEU A 77 -14.82 -8.73 -5.26
C LEU A 77 -15.80 -7.60 -5.62
N LYS A 78 -16.39 -6.94 -4.62
CA LYS A 78 -17.36 -5.85 -4.82
C LYS A 78 -16.78 -4.62 -5.52
N VAL A 79 -15.48 -4.33 -5.33
CA VAL A 79 -14.80 -3.23 -6.04
C VAL A 79 -14.29 -3.62 -7.43
N GLY A 80 -14.44 -4.90 -7.84
CA GLY A 80 -14.20 -5.36 -9.20
C GLY A 80 -13.06 -6.37 -9.36
N ALA A 81 -12.53 -6.98 -8.30
CA ALA A 81 -11.59 -8.09 -8.45
C ALA A 81 -12.29 -9.32 -9.05
N ASP A 82 -11.65 -9.97 -10.02
CA ASP A 82 -12.19 -11.18 -10.65
C ASP A 82 -12.18 -12.41 -9.73
N LEU A 83 -11.14 -12.52 -8.90
CA LEU A 83 -10.92 -13.65 -8.00
C LEU A 83 -10.32 -13.17 -6.69
N THR A 84 -10.84 -13.71 -5.59
CA THR A 84 -10.26 -13.50 -4.27
C THR A 84 -9.95 -14.84 -3.62
N HIS A 85 -8.69 -15.02 -3.24
CA HIS A 85 -8.16 -16.15 -2.50
C HIS A 85 -8.04 -15.77 -1.04
N VAL A 86 -8.54 -16.60 -0.13
CA VAL A 86 -8.35 -16.41 1.32
C VAL A 86 -7.51 -17.56 1.84
N PHE A 87 -6.29 -17.28 2.29
CA PHE A 87 -5.45 -18.22 3.02
C PHE A 87 -5.69 -18.00 4.50
N CYS A 88 -6.24 -19.01 5.18
CA CYS A 88 -6.61 -18.96 6.60
C CYS A 88 -6.20 -20.23 7.33
N THR A 89 -6.43 -20.29 8.64
CA THR A 89 -6.30 -21.53 9.40
C THR A 89 -7.40 -22.53 9.04
N ARG A 90 -7.16 -23.81 9.31
CA ARG A 90 -8.11 -24.89 9.03
C ARG A 90 -9.47 -24.70 9.70
N GLU A 91 -9.48 -24.20 10.93
CA GLU A 91 -10.71 -23.98 11.70
C GLU A 91 -11.51 -22.77 11.22
N ALA A 92 -10.85 -21.74 10.69
CA ALA A 92 -11.52 -20.57 10.14
C ALA A 92 -12.24 -20.86 8.82
N ALA A 93 -11.73 -21.81 8.04
CA ALA A 93 -12.16 -22.03 6.66
C ALA A 93 -13.64 -22.43 6.50
N PRO A 94 -14.24 -23.35 7.29
CA PRO A 94 -15.66 -23.68 7.18
C PRO A 94 -16.58 -22.47 7.39
N VAL A 95 -16.23 -21.59 8.33
CA VAL A 95 -16.99 -20.39 8.63
C VAL A 95 -16.88 -19.37 7.49
N ILE A 96 -15.67 -19.10 6.99
CA ILE A 96 -15.49 -18.17 5.87
C ILE A 96 -16.20 -18.67 4.60
N LYS A 97 -16.13 -19.99 4.32
CA LYS A 97 -16.80 -20.62 3.17
C LYS A 97 -18.32 -20.55 3.26
N SER A 98 -18.90 -20.54 4.46
CA SER A 98 -20.35 -20.47 4.63
C SER A 98 -20.92 -19.07 4.36
N TYR A 99 -20.10 -18.01 4.47
CA TYR A 99 -20.52 -16.64 4.20
C TYR A 99 -20.66 -16.32 2.71
N SER A 100 -19.86 -16.92 1.83
CA SER A 100 -20.00 -16.74 0.38
C SER A 100 -19.35 -17.89 -0.41
N PRO A 101 -20.03 -18.43 -1.44
CA PRO A 101 -19.45 -19.42 -2.35
C PRO A 101 -18.47 -18.80 -3.37
N GLU A 102 -18.35 -17.47 -3.44
CA GLU A 102 -17.50 -16.78 -4.43
C GLU A 102 -16.02 -16.74 -4.02
N LEU A 103 -15.74 -16.80 -2.72
CA LEU A 103 -14.38 -16.77 -2.19
C LEU A 103 -13.69 -18.13 -2.33
N ILE A 104 -12.45 -18.12 -2.82
CA ILE A 104 -11.62 -19.33 -2.88
C ILE A 104 -10.82 -19.45 -1.59
N VAL A 105 -11.30 -20.27 -0.66
CA VAL A 105 -10.73 -20.38 0.70
C VAL A 105 -9.80 -21.59 0.84
N HIS A 106 -8.56 -21.32 1.26
CA HIS A 106 -7.44 -22.25 1.40
C HIS A 106 -7.08 -22.43 2.90
N PRO A 107 -7.43 -23.56 3.54
CA PRO A 107 -7.11 -23.86 4.94
C PRO A 107 -5.66 -24.34 5.09
N VAL A 108 -4.69 -23.44 5.05
CA VAL A 108 -3.26 -23.81 4.94
C VAL A 108 -2.35 -23.09 5.92
N LEU A 109 -2.76 -22.00 6.57
CA LEU A 109 -1.84 -21.14 7.32
C LEU A 109 -1.31 -21.76 8.61
N ASP A 110 -2.06 -22.67 9.22
CA ASP A 110 -1.70 -23.43 10.43
C ASP A 110 -0.99 -24.76 10.11
N SER A 111 -0.51 -24.94 8.87
CA SER A 111 0.24 -26.13 8.47
C SER A 111 1.75 -25.86 8.42
N SER A 112 2.57 -26.88 8.66
CA SER A 112 4.04 -26.79 8.52
C SER A 112 4.49 -26.54 7.07
N ASN A 113 3.64 -26.88 6.10
CA ASN A 113 3.86 -26.62 4.67
C ASN A 113 3.11 -25.39 4.14
N ALA A 114 2.66 -24.47 5.01
CA ALA A 114 1.88 -23.29 4.64
C ALA A 114 2.49 -22.51 3.47
N LEU A 115 3.81 -22.23 3.53
CA LEU A 115 4.52 -21.53 2.47
C LEU A 115 4.37 -22.25 1.12
N GLN A 116 4.62 -23.57 1.08
CA GLN A 116 4.57 -24.35 -0.15
C GLN A 116 3.17 -24.35 -0.77
N GLU A 117 2.11 -24.39 0.05
CA GLU A 117 0.74 -24.33 -0.42
C GLU A 117 0.36 -22.95 -0.96
N VAL A 118 0.75 -21.87 -0.27
CA VAL A 118 0.49 -20.49 -0.70
C VAL A 118 1.30 -20.14 -1.95
N GLU A 119 2.55 -20.60 -2.04
CA GLU A 119 3.47 -20.31 -3.13
C GLU A 119 2.97 -20.83 -4.49
N LYS A 120 2.15 -21.88 -4.53
CA LYS A 120 1.46 -22.35 -5.74
C LYS A 120 0.57 -21.27 -6.37
N TRP A 121 0.08 -20.34 -5.56
CA TRP A 121 -0.87 -19.29 -5.98
C TRP A 121 -0.20 -17.93 -6.17
N LEU A 122 0.88 -17.64 -5.44
CA LEU A 122 1.58 -16.34 -5.51
C LEU A 122 1.86 -15.86 -6.96
N PRO A 123 2.33 -16.69 -7.92
CA PRO A 123 2.59 -16.25 -9.29
C PRO A 123 1.37 -15.71 -10.03
N ARG A 124 0.16 -16.01 -9.54
CA ARG A 124 -1.10 -15.58 -10.16
C ARG A 124 -1.67 -14.35 -9.44
N LEU A 125 -1.24 -14.03 -8.23
CA LEU A 125 -1.81 -12.91 -7.49
C LEU A 125 -1.30 -11.57 -8.02
N HIS A 126 -2.18 -10.59 -8.07
CA HIS A 126 -1.85 -9.20 -8.41
C HIS A 126 -1.58 -8.35 -7.17
N ALA A 127 -2.11 -8.74 -6.01
CA ALA A 127 -1.80 -8.14 -4.72
C ALA A 127 -2.10 -9.12 -3.58
N LEU A 128 -1.44 -8.92 -2.44
CA LEU A 128 -1.64 -9.66 -1.21
C LEU A 128 -2.06 -8.71 -0.09
N VAL A 129 -3.12 -9.03 0.64
CA VAL A 129 -3.52 -8.35 1.88
C VAL A 129 -3.15 -9.25 3.04
N VAL A 130 -2.46 -8.73 4.04
CA VAL A 130 -1.94 -9.52 5.17
C VAL A 130 -2.41 -8.90 6.49
N GLY A 131 -2.96 -9.74 7.37
CA GLY A 131 -3.29 -9.38 8.74
C GLY A 131 -4.76 -9.38 9.16
N PRO A 132 -5.79 -9.25 8.28
CA PRO A 132 -7.19 -9.31 8.70
C PRO A 132 -7.53 -10.60 9.46
N GLY A 133 -7.73 -10.49 10.77
CA GLY A 133 -8.04 -11.62 11.64
C GLY A 133 -6.91 -12.64 11.75
N LEU A 134 -5.66 -12.22 11.57
CA LEU A 134 -4.52 -13.15 11.62
C LEU A 134 -4.29 -13.70 13.03
N GLY A 135 -4.55 -12.92 14.08
CA GLY A 135 -4.17 -13.30 15.43
C GLY A 135 -2.65 -13.17 15.63
N ARG A 136 -2.15 -13.68 16.76
CA ARG A 136 -0.76 -13.48 17.22
C ARG A 136 -0.10 -14.76 17.71
N ASP A 137 -0.54 -15.89 17.18
CA ASP A 137 0.12 -17.16 17.42
C ASP A 137 1.49 -17.19 16.72
N ASP A 138 2.54 -17.54 17.45
CA ASP A 138 3.93 -17.47 16.95
C ASP A 138 4.15 -18.40 15.75
N PHE A 139 3.53 -19.58 15.74
CA PHE A 139 3.67 -20.53 14.65
C PHE A 139 3.02 -19.98 13.36
N LEU A 140 1.83 -19.43 13.47
CA LEU A 140 1.13 -18.76 12.37
C LEU A 140 1.90 -17.55 11.84
N LEU A 141 2.44 -16.73 12.73
CA LEU A 141 3.24 -15.56 12.36
C LEU A 141 4.54 -15.94 11.65
N ASN A 142 5.20 -17.02 12.07
CA ASN A 142 6.36 -17.57 11.36
C ASN A 142 6.02 -17.98 9.92
N ASN A 143 4.88 -18.63 9.71
CA ASN A 143 4.41 -18.96 8.36
C ASN A 143 4.14 -17.69 7.53
N VAL A 144 3.54 -16.67 8.14
CA VAL A 144 3.24 -15.39 7.47
C VAL A 144 4.51 -14.63 7.09
N MET A 145 5.54 -14.63 7.94
CA MET A 145 6.84 -14.04 7.61
C MET A 145 7.45 -14.69 6.35
N ASN A 146 7.43 -16.02 6.28
CA ASN A 146 7.91 -16.76 5.11
C ASN A 146 7.10 -16.43 3.84
N ILE A 147 5.78 -16.31 3.96
CA ILE A 147 4.89 -15.92 2.86
C ILE A 147 5.20 -14.49 2.39
N LEU A 148 5.42 -13.54 3.31
CA LEU A 148 5.77 -12.16 2.99
C LEU A 148 7.09 -12.08 2.22
N GLU A 149 8.12 -12.80 2.65
CA GLU A 149 9.41 -12.84 1.94
C GLU A 149 9.26 -13.45 0.54
N ALA A 150 8.54 -14.56 0.40
CA ALA A 150 8.27 -15.17 -0.92
C ALA A 150 7.44 -14.24 -1.83
N THR A 151 6.56 -13.43 -1.26
CA THR A 151 5.75 -12.45 -1.98
C THR A 151 6.60 -11.27 -2.47
N LYS A 152 7.49 -10.75 -1.62
CA LYS A 152 8.47 -9.71 -1.95
C LYS A 152 9.45 -10.17 -3.04
N ALA A 153 9.95 -11.40 -2.95
CA ALA A 153 10.85 -11.99 -3.95
C ALA A 153 10.22 -12.07 -5.35
N ARG A 154 8.88 -12.00 -5.43
CA ARG A 154 8.10 -12.01 -6.67
C ARG A 154 7.60 -10.62 -7.07
N ASP A 155 7.98 -9.57 -6.33
CA ASP A 155 7.63 -8.18 -6.62
C ASP A 155 6.11 -7.91 -6.67
N ILE A 156 5.35 -8.66 -5.86
CA ILE A 156 3.88 -8.56 -5.75
C ILE A 156 3.52 -7.46 -4.73
N PRO A 157 2.63 -6.50 -5.05
CA PRO A 157 2.13 -5.52 -4.09
C PRO A 157 1.51 -6.12 -2.81
N ILE A 158 1.80 -5.50 -1.66
CA ILE A 158 1.36 -6.00 -0.34
C ILE A 158 0.62 -4.90 0.42
N ILE A 159 -0.56 -5.19 0.94
CA ILE A 159 -1.27 -4.34 1.88
C ILE A 159 -1.19 -5.01 3.25
N ILE A 160 -0.76 -4.27 4.26
CA ILE A 160 -0.59 -4.78 5.62
C ILE A 160 -1.53 -4.03 6.54
N ASP A 161 -2.40 -4.77 7.21
CA ASP A 161 -3.42 -4.23 8.10
C ASP A 161 -3.48 -5.03 9.41
N ALA A 162 -4.11 -4.48 10.44
CA ALA A 162 -4.40 -5.16 11.71
C ALA A 162 -3.19 -5.91 12.31
N ASP A 163 -3.30 -7.21 12.60
CA ASP A 163 -2.22 -8.01 13.20
C ASP A 163 -1.01 -8.20 12.25
N GLY A 164 -1.17 -7.96 10.95
CA GLY A 164 -0.04 -7.81 10.04
C GLY A 164 0.85 -6.63 10.42
N LEU A 165 0.25 -5.50 10.84
CA LEU A 165 1.00 -4.35 11.35
C LEU A 165 1.63 -4.63 12.71
N TRP A 166 1.00 -5.49 13.53
CA TRP A 166 1.62 -5.97 14.76
C TRP A 166 2.91 -6.73 14.45
N LEU A 167 2.89 -7.65 13.47
CA LEU A 167 4.08 -8.38 13.01
C LEU A 167 5.17 -7.43 12.51
N ILE A 168 4.81 -6.44 11.69
CA ILE A 168 5.76 -5.43 11.21
C ILE A 168 6.35 -4.59 12.34
N ALA A 169 5.57 -4.28 13.39
CA ALA A 169 6.11 -3.58 14.54
C ALA A 169 7.13 -4.41 15.34
N GLN A 170 7.01 -5.75 15.34
CA GLN A 170 8.02 -6.62 15.95
C GLN A 170 9.27 -6.74 15.07
N LEU A 171 9.10 -6.75 13.74
CA LEU A 171 10.19 -6.91 12.79
C LEU A 171 10.05 -5.93 11.60
N PRO A 172 10.39 -4.64 11.78
CA PRO A 172 10.25 -3.64 10.72
C PRO A 172 11.07 -3.95 9.46
N ALA A 173 12.21 -4.64 9.65
CA ALA A 173 13.09 -5.09 8.57
C ALA A 173 12.38 -6.00 7.54
N LEU A 174 11.29 -6.67 7.92
CA LEU A 174 10.53 -7.57 7.05
C LEU A 174 9.98 -6.85 5.81
N ILE A 175 9.69 -5.54 5.92
CA ILE A 175 9.11 -4.74 4.83
C ILE A 175 9.95 -3.54 4.45
N HIS A 176 10.97 -3.19 5.24
CA HIS A 176 11.77 -1.98 5.04
C HIS A 176 12.28 -1.86 3.59
N GLY A 177 12.02 -0.73 2.95
CA GLY A 177 12.42 -0.42 1.58
C GLY A 177 11.58 -1.10 0.49
N TYR A 178 10.61 -1.94 0.83
CA TYR A 178 9.71 -2.54 -0.16
C TYR A 178 8.59 -1.56 -0.53
N GLN A 179 8.85 -0.71 -1.52
CA GLN A 179 7.97 0.41 -1.91
C GLN A 179 6.60 -0.03 -2.45
N LYS A 180 6.40 -1.31 -2.77
CA LYS A 180 5.08 -1.87 -3.12
C LYS A 180 4.25 -2.31 -1.91
N ALA A 181 4.75 -2.10 -0.69
CA ALA A 181 3.96 -2.25 0.53
C ALA A 181 3.11 -0.99 0.79
N ILE A 182 1.92 -1.22 1.33
CA ILE A 182 1.04 -0.18 1.88
C ILE A 182 0.67 -0.58 3.30
N LEU A 183 0.94 0.27 4.27
CA LEU A 183 0.55 0.06 5.66
C LEU A 183 -0.71 0.86 5.96
N THR A 184 -1.70 0.25 6.64
CA THR A 184 -2.98 0.91 6.96
C THR A 184 -3.23 1.05 8.46
N PRO A 185 -2.31 1.64 9.26
CA PRO A 185 -2.46 1.69 10.71
C PRO A 185 -3.59 2.62 11.16
N ASN A 186 -4.36 2.18 12.16
CA ASN A 186 -5.11 3.09 13.01
C ASN A 186 -4.17 3.87 13.97
N ARG A 187 -4.72 4.77 14.80
CA ARG A 187 -3.91 5.57 15.74
C ARG A 187 -3.02 4.74 16.68
N VAL A 188 -3.51 3.62 17.20
CA VAL A 188 -2.77 2.76 18.14
C VAL A 188 -1.68 1.98 17.42
N GLU A 189 -2.01 1.39 16.26
CA GLU A 189 -1.05 0.69 15.40
C GLU A 189 0.05 1.63 14.90
N PHE A 190 -0.29 2.88 14.59
CA PHE A 190 0.65 3.90 14.15
C PHE A 190 1.66 4.22 15.24
N SER A 191 1.22 4.45 16.48
CA SER A 191 2.12 4.70 17.60
C SER A 191 3.06 3.52 17.84
N ARG A 192 2.56 2.28 17.71
CA ARG A 192 3.40 1.09 17.86
C ARG A 192 4.46 0.97 16.77
N LEU A 193 4.09 1.24 15.51
CA LEU A 193 5.05 1.26 14.40
C LEU A 193 6.07 2.39 14.57
N TRP A 194 5.64 3.55 15.06
CA TRP A 194 6.53 4.66 15.36
C TRP A 194 7.59 4.27 16.39
N GLU A 195 7.17 3.71 17.53
CA GLU A 195 8.08 3.26 18.59
C GLU A 195 9.06 2.17 18.11
N ALA A 196 8.64 1.34 17.15
CA ALA A 196 9.48 0.29 16.59
C ALA A 196 10.56 0.80 15.61
N VAL A 197 10.37 1.98 15.02
CA VAL A 197 11.20 2.46 13.89
C VAL A 197 11.93 3.77 14.21
N LEU A 198 11.35 4.62 15.05
CA LEU A 198 11.82 5.97 15.35
C LEU A 198 12.10 6.16 16.84
N THR A 199 12.98 7.10 17.15
CA THR A 199 13.28 7.49 18.54
C THR A 199 12.45 8.70 18.96
N GLY A 200 11.89 8.64 20.17
CA GLY A 200 11.07 9.71 20.74
C GLY A 200 9.56 9.54 20.50
N PRO A 201 8.71 10.33 21.18
CA PRO A 201 7.25 10.22 21.05
C PRO A 201 6.76 10.76 19.69
N VAL A 202 5.63 10.23 19.23
CA VAL A 202 4.90 10.75 18.06
C VAL A 202 4.52 12.22 18.32
N ASP A 203 4.73 13.09 17.33
CA ASP A 203 4.24 14.46 17.41
C ASP A 203 2.71 14.50 17.23
N THR A 204 2.02 14.83 18.31
CA THR A 204 0.54 14.90 18.33
C THR A 204 -0.02 16.17 17.72
N LYS A 205 0.83 17.17 17.44
CA LYS A 205 0.43 18.43 16.80
C LYS A 205 0.66 18.40 15.30
N ASP A 206 1.74 17.75 14.86
CA ASP A 206 2.07 17.57 13.44
C ASP A 206 1.84 16.13 12.98
N HIS A 207 0.56 15.77 12.80
CA HIS A 207 0.19 14.45 12.31
C HIS A 207 0.73 14.20 10.89
N SER A 208 0.68 15.20 10.00
CA SER A 208 1.15 15.05 8.62
C SER A 208 2.65 14.80 8.56
N GLY A 209 3.45 15.60 9.26
CA GLY A 209 4.89 15.38 9.37
C GLY A 209 5.24 14.05 10.02
N SER A 210 4.43 13.57 10.97
CA SER A 210 4.62 12.25 11.59
C SER A 210 4.42 11.10 10.58
N VAL A 211 3.37 11.12 9.76
CA VAL A 211 3.16 10.08 8.74
C VAL A 211 4.28 10.09 7.70
N LEU A 212 4.71 11.27 7.28
CA LEU A 212 5.85 11.44 6.36
C LEU A 212 7.14 10.85 6.94
N LYS A 213 7.48 11.18 8.19
CA LYS A 213 8.68 10.66 8.87
C LYS A 213 8.64 9.15 9.02
N LEU A 214 7.51 8.57 9.40
CA LEU A 214 7.38 7.12 9.51
C LEU A 214 7.58 6.42 8.16
N SER A 215 6.96 6.96 7.11
CA SER A 215 7.11 6.45 5.74
C SER A 215 8.58 6.49 5.28
N GLN A 216 9.29 7.59 5.53
CA GLN A 216 10.72 7.74 5.21
C GLN A 216 11.59 6.78 6.00
N ALA A 217 11.34 6.63 7.30
CA ALA A 217 12.10 5.74 8.17
C ALA A 217 11.93 4.26 7.84
N LEU A 218 10.82 3.91 7.18
CA LEU A 218 10.56 2.57 6.65
C LEU A 218 11.08 2.37 5.20
N GLY A 219 11.79 3.36 4.63
CA GLY A 219 12.34 3.28 3.28
C GLY A 219 11.36 3.71 2.19
N ASN A 220 10.59 4.78 2.44
CA ASN A 220 9.60 5.37 1.53
C ASN A 220 8.46 4.40 1.16
N ILE A 221 7.94 3.73 2.18
CA ILE A 221 6.75 2.85 2.06
C ILE A 221 5.50 3.69 2.21
N THR A 222 4.45 3.39 1.45
CA THR A 222 3.19 4.12 1.59
C THR A 222 2.52 3.82 2.93
N VAL A 223 2.19 4.86 3.69
CA VAL A 223 1.47 4.75 4.96
C VAL A 223 0.15 5.49 4.86
N VAL A 224 -0.93 4.80 5.22
CA VAL A 224 -2.30 5.32 5.33
C VAL A 224 -2.69 5.31 6.81
N GLN A 225 -2.46 6.42 7.51
CA GLN A 225 -2.88 6.56 8.90
C GLN A 225 -4.39 6.82 8.96
N LYS A 226 -5.14 5.83 9.45
CA LYS A 226 -6.61 5.88 9.58
C LYS A 226 -7.02 6.78 10.76
N GLY A 227 -8.00 7.65 10.55
CA GLY A 227 -8.50 8.56 11.59
C GLY A 227 -9.82 9.24 11.20
N GLU A 228 -10.18 10.31 11.91
CA GLU A 228 -11.27 11.21 11.45
C GLU A 228 -10.95 11.79 10.07
N HIS A 229 -9.66 12.06 9.87
CA HIS A 229 -9.09 12.36 8.58
C HIS A 229 -7.96 11.37 8.30
N ASP A 230 -8.06 10.63 7.22
CA ASP A 230 -7.02 9.69 6.82
C ASP A 230 -5.86 10.47 6.20
N LEU A 231 -4.64 10.16 6.64
CA LEU A 231 -3.41 10.79 6.13
C LEU A 231 -2.63 9.77 5.31
N ILE A 232 -2.28 10.11 4.07
CA ILE A 232 -1.53 9.24 3.16
C ILE A 232 -0.20 9.91 2.81
N SER A 233 0.91 9.18 2.97
CA SER A 233 2.25 9.60 2.55
C SER A 233 3.01 8.45 1.91
N ASP A 234 3.73 8.73 0.83
CA ASP A 234 4.67 7.82 0.14
C ASP A 234 6.15 8.09 0.52
N GLY A 235 6.39 9.07 1.40
CA GLY A 235 7.73 9.38 1.92
C GLY A 235 8.46 10.46 1.11
N TRP A 236 7.94 10.81 -0.06
CA TRP A 236 8.56 11.78 -0.96
C TRP A 236 8.01 13.20 -0.70
N GLN A 237 8.93 14.17 -0.59
CA GLN A 237 8.56 15.59 -0.57
C GLN A 237 8.46 16.10 -2.02
N ALA A 238 7.37 16.78 -2.37
CA ALA A 238 7.33 17.54 -3.61
C ALA A 238 8.20 18.82 -3.47
N PRO A 239 8.95 19.23 -4.50
CA PRO A 239 9.56 20.56 -4.50
C PRO A 239 8.46 21.62 -4.33
N THR A 240 8.70 22.62 -3.48
CA THR A 240 7.77 23.69 -3.10
C THR A 240 7.31 24.58 -4.26
N HIS A 241 7.81 24.38 -5.48
CA HIS A 241 7.49 25.16 -6.67
C HIS A 241 7.23 24.28 -7.90
N SER A 242 6.10 23.58 -7.94
CA SER A 242 5.46 23.19 -9.21
C SER A 242 4.09 22.57 -8.97
N TRP A 243 3.06 23.24 -9.50
CA TRP A 243 1.72 22.69 -9.67
C TRP A 243 1.69 21.72 -10.88
N TRP A 244 1.07 20.54 -10.69
CA TRP A 244 0.56 19.55 -11.70
C TRP A 244 1.50 18.49 -12.40
N LEU A 245 1.17 17.19 -12.15
CA LEU A 245 1.11 15.90 -12.95
C LEU A 245 2.22 15.47 -13.95
N PRO A 246 2.16 14.26 -14.59
CA PRO A 246 2.12 12.86 -14.12
C PRO A 246 3.25 11.99 -14.78
N GLY A 247 3.65 10.85 -14.20
CA GLY A 247 4.49 9.88 -14.93
C GLY A 247 5.43 9.01 -14.10
N ALA A 248 4.90 8.13 -13.25
CA ALA A 248 5.69 7.04 -12.67
C ALA A 248 4.99 5.68 -12.82
N LEU A 249 4.30 5.50 -13.95
CA LEU A 249 3.81 4.19 -14.41
C LEU A 249 3.88 4.18 -15.95
N ALA A 250 5.08 4.26 -16.50
CA ALA A 250 5.35 3.97 -17.91
C ALA A 250 6.78 3.45 -18.06
N HIS A 251 6.88 2.14 -18.35
CA HIS A 251 8.00 1.48 -19.02
C HIS A 251 9.40 1.46 -18.38
N SER A 252 9.75 0.31 -17.78
CA SER A 252 11.02 -0.33 -18.11
C SER A 252 10.81 -1.22 -19.34
N GLN A 253 10.73 -0.60 -20.53
CA GLN A 253 11.09 -1.26 -21.77
C GLN A 253 12.48 -0.77 -22.19
N GLY A 254 13.34 -1.72 -22.56
CA GLY A 254 14.33 -1.52 -23.61
C GLY A 254 15.52 -0.63 -23.25
N SER A 255 16.60 -1.29 -22.85
CA SER A 255 17.96 -0.83 -23.15
C SER A 255 18.07 -0.47 -24.65
N ALA A 256 18.26 0.82 -24.97
CA ALA A 256 18.92 1.25 -26.19
C ALA A 256 19.34 2.73 -26.08
N THR A 257 20.65 2.96 -26.01
CA THR A 257 21.42 4.00 -26.73
C THR A 257 20.70 5.31 -27.06
N THR A 258 21.17 6.48 -26.61
CA THR A 258 22.29 7.18 -27.28
C THR A 258 22.68 8.45 -26.51
N ARG A 259 24.00 8.68 -26.36
CA ARG A 259 24.59 9.99 -26.04
C ARG A 259 24.32 10.99 -27.17
N PRO A 260 24.30 12.29 -26.86
CA PRO A 260 24.89 13.26 -27.78
C PRO A 260 25.87 14.19 -27.07
N SER A 261 27.14 14.10 -27.44
CA SER A 261 28.01 15.27 -27.48
C SER A 261 29.13 15.01 -28.50
N ARG A 262 28.90 15.48 -29.72
CA ARG A 262 29.99 15.82 -30.64
C ARG A 262 29.70 17.16 -31.28
N SER A 263 30.64 18.05 -31.03
CA SER A 263 30.94 19.27 -31.75
C SER A 263 30.98 19.04 -33.26
N MET A 264 30.45 20.00 -34.02
CA MET A 264 31.00 20.40 -35.32
C MET A 264 30.43 21.76 -35.76
N VAL A 265 31.32 22.73 -35.68
CA VAL A 265 31.52 23.93 -36.51
C VAL A 265 30.65 24.07 -37.76
N ALA A 266 30.10 25.27 -37.97
CA ALA A 266 29.86 25.87 -39.29
C ALA A 266 29.71 27.42 -39.15
N PRO A 267 29.90 28.21 -40.23
CA PRO A 267 30.74 29.42 -40.21
C PRO A 267 29.97 30.75 -40.31
N GLN A 268 30.61 31.83 -39.82
CA GLN A 268 30.27 33.23 -40.15
C GLN A 268 30.81 33.58 -41.55
N PRO A 269 30.07 34.40 -42.32
CA PRO A 269 30.65 35.68 -42.77
C PRO A 269 29.57 36.80 -42.95
N PRO A 270 29.93 38.00 -43.41
CA PRO A 270 30.66 39.05 -42.72
C PRO A 270 29.82 40.34 -42.56
N GLN A 271 30.19 41.22 -41.64
CA GLN A 271 29.87 42.66 -41.74
C GLN A 271 31.18 43.38 -42.08
N THR A 272 31.10 44.26 -43.10
CA THR A 272 32.08 45.24 -43.61
C THR A 272 33.42 45.39 -42.89
#